data_AF-A0A523RDW3-F1
#
_entry.id   AF-A0A523RDW3-F1
#
_cell.length_a   1.000
_cell.length_b   1.000
_cell.length_c   1.000
_cell.angle_alpha   90.00
_cell.angle_beta   90.00
_cell.angle_gamma   90.00
#
_symmetry.space_group_name_H-M   'P 1'
#
loop_
_entity.id
_entity.type
_entity.pdbx_description
1 polymer ?
#
loop_
_entity_poly.entity_id
_entity_poly.type
_entity_poly.pdbx_seq_one_letter_code
_entity_poly.pdbx_strand_id
1 'polypeptide(L)'
;MKSYNGVPLLYTDFKVLKVIESLVGEPIYFTQFYQDNGIDEVDIFNAYFAENGQIINLMLILPVFEIPKEITELKALKTLFIKGNGKTTLPKSLESLVSLKDLSLEDFNLEMIPESIGYLEHLEILRFGNFDNLNFPKTMKNLKSLRIFGLYESVLKNIPEFVLEIEHLNEIDMWSSQLKKTSEATKIFDLLQKKGIKVKKPKWI
;
A
#
# COMPACT_ATOMS: atom_id res chain seq x y z
N MET A 1 -27.26 -8.40 -4.48
CA MET A 1 -25.88 -8.56 -3.96
C MET A 1 -25.80 -7.72 -2.69
N LYS A 2 -25.33 -8.28 -1.56
CA LYS A 2 -25.20 -7.51 -0.31
C LYS A 2 -23.76 -6.98 -0.24
N SER A 3 -23.61 -5.66 -0.18
CA SER A 3 -22.33 -4.97 0.02
C SER A 3 -22.38 -4.14 1.30
N TYR A 4 -21.23 -3.90 1.92
CA TYR A 4 -21.15 -3.17 3.19
C TYR A 4 -19.87 -2.31 3.28
N ASN A 5 -20.01 -1.17 3.96
CA ASN A 5 -18.97 -0.17 4.22
C ASN A 5 -18.80 0.01 5.73
N GLY A 6 -17.57 -0.09 6.25
CA GLY A 6 -17.26 -0.01 7.68
C GLY A 6 -16.49 1.25 8.13
N VAL A 7 -16.35 1.42 9.46
CA VAL A 7 -15.64 2.53 10.13
C VAL A 7 -14.25 2.11 10.66
N PRO A 8 -13.30 3.06 10.88
CA PRO A 8 -11.93 2.74 11.26
C PRO A 8 -11.84 1.87 12.52
N LEU A 9 -11.06 0.79 12.43
CA LEU A 9 -10.83 -0.14 13.54
C LEU A 9 -9.69 0.35 14.44
N LEU A 10 -9.83 0.20 15.76
CA LEU A 10 -8.73 0.44 16.70
C LEU A 10 -7.93 -0.86 16.93
N TYR A 11 -6.74 -0.75 17.53
CA TYR A 11 -5.83 -1.90 17.76
C TYR A 11 -6.47 -3.06 18.53
N THR A 12 -7.38 -2.78 19.44
CA THR A 12 -8.11 -3.80 20.20
C THR A 12 -9.12 -4.58 19.36
N ASP A 13 -9.50 -4.05 18.21
CA ASP A 13 -10.59 -4.56 17.37
C ASP A 13 -10.08 -5.50 16.27
N PHE A 14 -8.79 -5.79 16.22
CA PHE A 14 -8.25 -6.70 15.20
C PHE A 14 -8.64 -8.16 15.40
N LYS A 15 -8.86 -8.59 16.65
CA LYS A 15 -9.52 -9.88 16.93
C LYS A 15 -10.96 -9.91 16.43
N VAL A 16 -11.57 -8.74 16.22
CA VAL A 16 -12.92 -8.56 15.70
C VAL A 16 -12.94 -8.70 14.17
N LEU A 17 -11.82 -8.70 13.44
CA LEU A 17 -11.84 -8.94 11.99
C LEU A 17 -12.36 -10.34 11.63
N LYS A 18 -11.94 -11.40 12.35
CA LYS A 18 -12.51 -12.75 12.17
C LYS A 18 -13.99 -12.81 12.56
N VAL A 19 -14.38 -11.99 13.54
CA VAL A 19 -15.77 -11.85 13.95
C VAL A 19 -16.56 -11.11 12.86
N ILE A 20 -16.03 -10.05 12.27
CA ILE A 20 -16.62 -9.31 11.15
C ILE A 20 -16.77 -10.25 9.96
N GLU A 21 -15.74 -11.01 9.56
CA GLU A 21 -15.86 -12.04 8.51
C GLU A 21 -16.96 -13.07 8.81
N SER A 22 -17.11 -13.49 10.08
CA SER A 22 -18.21 -14.37 10.50
C SER A 22 -19.59 -13.69 10.57
N LEU A 23 -19.62 -12.36 10.64
CA LEU A 23 -20.83 -11.52 10.70
C LEU A 23 -21.21 -10.91 9.35
N VAL A 24 -20.32 -10.89 8.35
CA VAL A 24 -20.61 -10.32 7.03
C VAL A 24 -21.68 -11.18 6.33
N GLY A 25 -22.91 -10.69 6.43
CA GLY A 25 -24.16 -11.36 6.11
C GLY A 25 -25.34 -10.73 6.87
N GLU A 26 -25.05 -10.21 8.07
CA GLU A 26 -25.92 -9.43 8.92
C GLU A 26 -25.37 -8.00 9.13
N PRO A 27 -26.22 -6.96 9.11
CA PRO A 27 -25.79 -5.57 9.25
C PRO A 27 -25.24 -5.28 10.65
N ILE A 28 -24.01 -4.75 10.70
CA ILE A 28 -23.48 -4.07 11.88
C ILE A 28 -24.03 -2.64 11.86
N TYR A 29 -25.05 -2.35 12.66
CA TYR A 29 -25.62 -1.00 12.75
C TYR A 29 -24.71 -0.10 13.60
N PHE A 30 -24.26 1.06 13.10
CA PHE A 30 -24.73 2.39 13.57
C PHE A 30 -23.98 3.65 13.03
N THR A 31 -24.76 4.74 13.08
CA THR A 31 -24.51 6.21 13.00
C THR A 31 -23.97 6.84 11.71
N GLN A 32 -24.83 7.70 11.15
CA GLN A 32 -24.64 8.60 10.01
C GLN A 32 -23.41 9.49 10.18
N PHE A 33 -22.64 9.68 9.09
CA PHE A 33 -22.30 10.99 8.48
C PHE A 33 -21.37 10.75 7.28
N TYR A 34 -21.82 11.10 6.08
CA TYR A 34 -21.20 12.04 5.13
C TYR A 34 -21.82 11.85 3.74
N GLN A 35 -22.35 12.93 3.18
CA GLN A 35 -22.87 12.96 1.81
C GLN A 35 -21.76 13.34 0.83
N ASP A 36 -21.73 12.54 -0.23
CA ASP A 36 -20.94 12.60 -1.45
C ASP A 36 -21.03 13.95 -2.17
N ASN A 37 -19.89 14.39 -2.73
CA ASN A 37 -19.78 15.44 -3.73
C ASN A 37 -18.63 15.12 -4.72
N GLY A 38 -18.74 14.00 -5.45
CA GLY A 38 -18.26 13.85 -6.83
C GLY A 38 -16.84 14.34 -7.17
N ILE A 39 -15.82 13.58 -6.78
CA ILE A 39 -14.45 13.72 -7.30
C ILE A 39 -13.89 12.34 -7.66
N ASP A 40 -13.53 12.16 -8.93
CA ASP A 40 -12.65 11.09 -9.42
C ASP A 40 -11.22 11.33 -8.91
N GLU A 41 -10.91 11.05 -7.65
CA GLU A 41 -9.53 10.96 -7.13
C GLU A 41 -9.55 10.50 -5.65
N VAL A 42 -8.98 9.31 -5.40
CA VAL A 42 -8.68 8.74 -4.07
C VAL A 42 -9.92 8.49 -3.19
N ASP A 43 -10.45 7.26 -3.24
CA ASP A 43 -11.47 6.75 -2.33
C ASP A 43 -10.98 6.79 -0.85
N ILE A 44 -11.34 7.87 -0.17
CA ILE A 44 -11.33 8.03 1.28
C ILE A 44 -12.80 8.28 1.65
N PHE A 45 -13.54 7.54 2.48
CA PHE A 45 -13.22 6.78 3.68
C PHE A 45 -14.33 5.74 3.93
N ASN A 46 -14.10 4.48 3.61
CA ASN A 46 -14.67 3.37 4.39
C ASN A 46 -13.49 2.55 4.89
N ALA A 47 -13.45 2.28 6.19
CA ALA A 47 -12.36 1.50 6.76
C ALA A 47 -12.28 0.09 6.21
N TYR A 48 -13.40 -0.45 5.76
CA TYR A 48 -13.39 -1.61 4.89
C TYR A 48 -14.60 -1.62 3.96
N PHE A 49 -14.45 -2.30 2.84
CA PHE A 49 -15.54 -2.67 1.94
C PHE A 49 -15.62 -4.19 1.89
N ALA A 50 -16.82 -4.73 2.06
CA ALA A 50 -17.09 -6.16 1.99
C ALA A 50 -18.14 -6.49 0.93
N GLU A 51 -17.91 -7.56 0.20
CA GLU A 51 -18.81 -8.07 -0.83
C GLU A 51 -18.92 -9.59 -0.70
N ASN A 52 -20.15 -10.11 -0.73
CA ASN A 52 -20.43 -11.55 -0.63
C ASN A 52 -19.76 -12.26 0.57
N GLY A 53 -19.72 -11.60 1.73
CA GLY A 53 -19.11 -12.18 2.94
C GLY A 53 -17.60 -12.03 3.02
N GLN A 54 -16.96 -11.32 2.09
CA GLN A 54 -15.51 -11.19 2.03
C GLN A 54 -15.06 -9.74 2.08
N ILE A 55 -14.00 -9.44 2.83
CA ILE A 55 -13.36 -8.12 2.82
C ILE A 55 -12.59 -7.95 1.53
N ILE A 56 -12.93 -6.91 0.77
CA ILE A 56 -12.34 -6.58 -0.53
C ILE A 56 -11.39 -5.38 -0.40
N ASN A 57 -11.78 -4.35 0.35
CA ASN A 57 -10.91 -3.20 0.63
C ASN A 57 -10.76 -3.06 2.14
N LEU A 58 -9.56 -2.71 2.60
CA LEU A 58 -9.27 -2.48 4.01
C LEU A 58 -8.35 -1.26 4.14
N MET A 59 -8.75 -0.35 5.01
CA MET A 59 -8.02 0.83 5.40
C MET A 59 -7.78 0.79 6.91
N LEU A 60 -6.53 0.84 7.29
CA LEU A 60 -6.06 0.75 8.66
C LEU A 60 -5.41 2.08 9.03
N ILE A 61 -6.09 2.88 9.86
CA ILE A 61 -5.55 4.14 10.39
C ILE A 61 -5.40 3.96 11.89
N LEU A 62 -4.17 3.98 12.38
CA LEU A 62 -3.89 3.46 13.70
C LEU A 62 -2.77 4.23 14.41
N PRO A 63 -2.77 4.28 15.75
CA PRO A 63 -1.54 4.09 16.49
C PRO A 63 -1.27 2.59 16.65
N VAL A 64 -0.63 1.96 15.66
CA VAL A 64 -0.33 0.51 15.71
C VAL A 64 1.12 0.22 15.45
N PHE A 65 1.69 -0.48 16.43
CA PHE A 65 3.05 -0.99 16.44
C PHE A 65 3.18 -2.30 15.66
N GLU A 66 2.09 -3.06 15.49
CA GLU A 66 2.12 -4.35 14.81
C GLU A 66 0.82 -4.62 14.06
N ILE A 67 0.93 -4.81 12.75
CA ILE A 67 -0.19 -5.23 11.90
C ILE A 67 -0.45 -6.72 12.17
N PRO A 68 -1.68 -7.08 12.56
CA PRO A 68 -2.00 -8.45 12.91
C PRO A 68 -1.85 -9.37 11.72
N LYS A 69 -1.27 -10.55 11.97
CA LYS A 69 -1.09 -11.59 10.96
C LYS A 69 -2.42 -12.05 10.35
N GLU A 70 -3.54 -11.89 11.06
CA GLU A 70 -4.88 -12.26 10.61
C GLU A 70 -5.28 -11.56 9.31
N ILE A 71 -4.72 -10.39 9.00
CA ILE A 71 -4.95 -9.73 7.69
C ILE A 71 -4.53 -10.63 6.53
N THR A 72 -3.52 -11.49 6.72
CA THR A 72 -3.05 -12.44 5.71
C THR A 72 -4.08 -13.55 5.41
N GLU A 73 -5.12 -13.70 6.23
CA GLU A 73 -6.22 -14.64 5.98
C GLU A 73 -7.25 -14.09 4.98
N LEU A 74 -7.25 -12.77 4.71
CA LEU A 74 -8.20 -12.10 3.82
C LEU A 74 -7.93 -12.37 2.33
N LYS A 75 -8.27 -13.56 1.84
CA LYS A 75 -7.92 -14.01 0.47
C LYS A 75 -8.56 -13.21 -0.66
N ALA A 76 -9.67 -12.53 -0.38
CA ALA A 76 -10.38 -11.70 -1.34
C ALA A 76 -9.94 -10.22 -1.32
N LEU A 77 -9.04 -9.85 -0.41
CA LEU A 77 -8.57 -8.48 -0.25
C LEU A 77 -7.85 -8.01 -1.51
N LYS A 78 -8.37 -6.97 -2.14
CA LYS A 78 -7.84 -6.33 -3.36
C LYS A 78 -7.07 -5.06 -3.05
N THR A 79 -7.50 -4.31 -2.03
CA THR A 79 -6.87 -3.04 -1.66
C THR A 79 -6.59 -3.00 -0.17
N LEU A 80 -5.34 -2.71 0.17
CA LEU A 80 -4.89 -2.55 1.55
C LEU A 80 -4.19 -1.20 1.71
N PHE A 81 -4.78 -0.31 2.49
CA PHE A 81 -4.15 0.93 2.93
C PHE A 81 -3.80 0.85 4.40
N ILE A 82 -2.56 1.19 4.75
CA ILE A 82 -2.08 1.22 6.13
C ILE A 82 -1.46 2.59 6.39
N LYS A 83 -2.00 3.29 7.38
CA LYS A 83 -1.43 4.52 7.94
C LYS A 83 -0.99 4.28 9.38
N GLY A 84 0.32 4.20 9.57
CA GLY A 84 0.99 4.01 10.85
C GLY A 84 1.36 5.33 11.53
N ASN A 85 1.89 5.22 12.75
CA ASN A 85 2.35 6.37 13.55
C ASN A 85 3.79 6.22 14.08
N GLY A 86 4.62 5.41 13.43
CA GLY A 86 6.08 5.47 13.59
C GLY A 86 6.79 4.20 14.09
N LYS A 87 6.13 3.03 14.12
CA LYS A 87 6.76 1.74 14.46
C LYS A 87 5.98 0.54 13.90
N THR A 88 5.24 0.71 12.81
CA THR A 88 4.34 -0.34 12.34
C THR A 88 5.15 -1.52 11.79
N THR A 89 4.98 -2.71 12.35
CA THR A 89 5.56 -3.95 11.80
C THR A 89 4.54 -4.65 10.90
N LEU A 90 4.93 -4.97 9.66
CA LEU A 90 4.11 -5.77 8.74
C LEU A 90 4.18 -7.27 9.06
N PRO A 91 3.14 -8.06 8.76
CA PRO A 91 3.21 -9.50 8.87
C PRO A 91 4.32 -10.06 7.98
N LYS A 92 5.02 -11.10 8.46
CA LYS A 92 6.12 -11.73 7.70
C LYS A 92 5.66 -12.38 6.39
N SER A 93 4.39 -12.80 6.29
CA SER A 93 3.85 -13.58 5.17
C SER A 93 2.74 -12.86 4.40
N LEU A 94 3.09 -11.82 3.64
CA LEU A 94 2.14 -11.09 2.78
C LEU A 94 1.76 -11.87 1.51
N GLU A 95 2.56 -12.85 1.09
CA GLU A 95 2.37 -13.64 -0.15
C GLU A 95 1.02 -14.36 -0.22
N SER A 96 0.38 -14.53 0.93
CA SER A 96 -0.91 -15.22 1.03
C SER A 96 -2.11 -14.32 0.71
N LEU A 97 -1.91 -13.01 0.53
CA LEU A 97 -2.90 -12.05 0.02
C LEU A 97 -3.03 -12.16 -1.51
N VAL A 98 -3.50 -13.32 -1.97
CA VAL A 98 -3.48 -13.72 -3.39
C VAL A 98 -4.32 -12.82 -4.31
N SER A 99 -5.25 -12.03 -3.79
CA SER A 99 -6.06 -11.11 -4.60
C SER A 99 -5.59 -9.66 -4.56
N LEU A 100 -4.51 -9.35 -3.83
CA LEU A 100 -4.09 -7.98 -3.57
C LEU A 100 -3.52 -7.32 -4.82
N LYS A 101 -4.10 -6.18 -5.17
CA LYS A 101 -3.76 -5.37 -6.35
C LYS A 101 -3.19 -4.01 -6.00
N ASP A 102 -3.67 -3.38 -4.93
CA ASP A 102 -3.16 -2.09 -4.45
C ASP A 102 -2.75 -2.21 -2.98
N LEU A 103 -1.48 -1.90 -2.72
CA LEU A 103 -0.91 -1.80 -1.39
C LEU A 103 -0.33 -0.40 -1.20
N SER A 104 -0.87 0.32 -0.22
CA SER A 104 -0.36 1.64 0.16
C SER A 104 0.01 1.65 1.63
N LEU A 105 1.26 2.02 1.90
CA LEU A 105 1.84 2.09 3.23
C LEU A 105 2.29 3.52 3.47
N GLU A 106 1.71 4.18 4.47
CA GLU A 106 2.10 5.52 4.92
C GLU A 106 2.50 5.39 6.40
N ASP A 107 3.79 5.44 6.70
CA ASP A 107 4.26 5.38 8.08
C ASP A 107 5.52 6.23 8.24
N PHE A 108 5.54 7.08 9.26
CA PHE A 108 6.64 7.99 9.53
C PHE A 108 7.94 7.30 9.96
N ASN A 109 7.90 6.00 10.27
CA ASN A 109 9.10 5.22 10.64
C ASN A 109 8.87 3.70 10.56
N LEU A 110 8.46 3.18 9.40
CA LEU A 110 8.42 1.73 9.12
C LEU A 110 9.83 1.14 9.27
N GLU A 111 9.99 0.15 10.15
CA GLU A 111 11.31 -0.43 10.46
C GLU A 111 11.85 -1.28 9.31
N MET A 112 10.97 -2.06 8.67
CA MET A 112 11.35 -3.02 7.64
C MET A 112 10.17 -3.37 6.73
N ILE A 113 10.46 -3.56 5.45
CA ILE A 113 9.54 -4.21 4.52
C ILE A 113 9.90 -5.71 4.46
N PRO A 114 8.96 -6.64 4.70
CA PRO A 114 9.25 -8.06 4.65
C PRO A 114 9.55 -8.52 3.22
N GLU A 115 10.44 -9.50 3.07
CA GLU A 115 10.77 -10.12 1.77
C GLU A 115 9.53 -10.71 1.07
N SER A 116 8.48 -11.04 1.82
CA SER A 116 7.22 -11.55 1.25
C SER A 116 6.52 -10.58 0.30
N ILE A 117 6.79 -9.28 0.40
CA ILE A 117 6.18 -8.30 -0.48
C ILE A 117 6.51 -8.58 -1.96
N GLY A 118 7.71 -9.11 -2.24
CA GLY A 118 8.14 -9.44 -3.59
C GLY A 118 7.42 -10.65 -4.21
N TYR A 119 6.59 -11.36 -3.44
CA TYR A 119 5.82 -12.52 -3.89
C TYR A 119 4.33 -12.24 -4.04
N LEU A 120 3.91 -10.96 -3.99
CA LEU A 120 2.53 -10.57 -4.30
C LEU A 120 2.31 -10.60 -5.83
N GLU A 121 1.93 -11.76 -6.35
CA GLU A 121 1.89 -12.04 -7.79
C GLU A 121 0.96 -11.10 -8.59
N HIS A 122 -0.10 -10.61 -7.95
CA HIS A 122 -1.13 -9.77 -8.56
C HIS A 122 -1.05 -8.30 -8.16
N LEU A 123 0.00 -7.87 -7.44
CA LEU A 123 0.15 -6.48 -7.03
C LEU A 123 0.45 -5.60 -8.24
N GLU A 124 -0.46 -4.67 -8.53
CA GLU A 124 -0.39 -3.75 -9.66
C GLU A 124 0.14 -2.37 -9.22
N ILE A 125 -0.18 -1.96 -8.01
CA ILE A 125 0.19 -0.66 -7.45
C ILE A 125 0.79 -0.84 -6.05
N LEU A 126 1.97 -0.26 -5.85
CA LEU A 126 2.66 -0.26 -4.57
C LEU A 126 3.09 1.16 -4.22
N ARG A 127 2.60 1.67 -3.09
CA ARG A 127 2.88 3.04 -2.63
C ARG A 127 3.48 3.05 -1.24
N PHE A 128 4.45 3.94 -1.08
CA PHE A 128 5.18 4.18 0.15
C PHE A 128 5.19 5.69 0.43
N GLY A 129 4.70 6.14 1.58
CA GLY A 129 4.73 7.53 2.03
C GLY A 129 5.58 7.73 3.30
N ASN A 130 6.39 8.80 3.32
CA ASN A 130 7.24 9.22 4.46
C ASN A 130 8.42 8.26 4.81
N PHE A 131 9.25 7.87 3.83
CA PHE A 131 10.29 6.84 3.99
C PHE A 131 11.73 7.26 3.68
N ASP A 132 12.27 8.21 4.45
CA ASP A 132 13.59 8.82 4.20
C ASP A 132 14.81 7.85 4.24
N ASN A 133 14.70 6.68 4.87
CA ASN A 133 15.80 5.71 5.03
C ASN A 133 15.40 4.24 4.83
N LEU A 134 14.30 3.98 4.13
CA LEU A 134 13.79 2.61 4.00
C LEU A 134 14.64 1.77 3.03
N ASN A 135 14.98 0.56 3.45
CA ASN A 135 15.61 -0.43 2.59
C ASN A 135 14.54 -1.30 1.93
N PHE A 136 14.57 -1.35 0.61
CA PHE A 136 13.71 -2.24 -0.16
C PHE A 136 14.32 -3.65 -0.25
N PRO A 137 13.53 -4.70 0.02
CA PRO A 137 14.02 -6.08 -0.07
C PRO A 137 14.34 -6.44 -1.52
N LYS A 138 15.35 -7.29 -1.71
CA LYS A 138 15.83 -7.67 -3.06
C LYS A 138 14.77 -8.42 -3.87
N THR A 139 13.79 -9.02 -3.18
CA THR A 139 12.66 -9.72 -3.79
C THR A 139 11.68 -8.81 -4.51
N MET A 140 11.68 -7.48 -4.30
CA MET A 140 10.74 -6.57 -4.98
C MET A 140 10.81 -6.60 -6.51
N LYS A 141 11.96 -6.98 -7.08
CA LYS A 141 12.10 -7.19 -8.52
C LYS A 141 11.22 -8.32 -9.06
N ASN A 142 10.73 -9.20 -8.20
CA ASN A 142 9.87 -10.32 -8.58
C ASN A 142 8.39 -9.93 -8.69
N LEU A 143 8.03 -8.66 -8.47
CA LEU A 143 6.66 -8.14 -8.62
C LEU A 143 6.24 -8.09 -10.09
N LYS A 144 5.83 -9.24 -10.64
CA LYS A 144 5.51 -9.42 -12.07
C LYS A 144 4.34 -8.55 -12.54
N SER A 145 3.38 -8.25 -11.67
CA SER A 145 2.20 -7.46 -12.04
C SER A 145 2.37 -5.95 -11.79
N LEU A 146 3.48 -5.50 -11.20
CA LEU A 146 3.60 -4.11 -10.78
C LEU A 146 3.64 -3.18 -11.99
N ARG A 147 2.78 -2.17 -11.98
CA ARG A 147 2.66 -1.13 -13.01
C ARG A 147 3.03 0.24 -12.46
N ILE A 148 2.71 0.51 -11.20
CA ILE A 148 2.94 1.81 -10.56
C ILE A 148 3.69 1.60 -9.26
N PHE A 149 4.85 2.24 -9.13
CA PHE A 149 5.60 2.32 -7.90
C PHE A 149 5.63 3.77 -7.39
N GLY A 150 5.11 4.00 -6.20
CA GLY A 150 4.95 5.33 -5.63
C GLY A 150 5.82 5.55 -4.40
N LEU A 151 6.53 6.66 -4.36
CA LEU A 151 7.29 7.17 -3.22
C LEU A 151 6.89 8.63 -2.96
N TYR A 152 5.99 8.84 -2.02
CA TYR A 152 5.41 10.17 -1.75
C TYR A 152 5.96 10.75 -0.45
N GLU A 153 5.97 12.08 -0.36
CA GLU A 153 6.34 12.82 0.86
C GLU A 153 7.68 12.36 1.48
N SER A 154 8.64 11.94 0.65
CA SER A 154 9.91 11.36 1.12
C SER A 154 11.11 12.16 0.64
N VAL A 155 12.19 12.17 1.43
CA VAL A 155 13.50 12.72 1.06
C VAL A 155 14.42 11.58 0.61
N LEU A 156 14.36 11.27 -0.68
CA LEU A 156 15.06 10.15 -1.28
C LEU A 156 16.52 10.49 -1.58
N LYS A 157 17.42 9.58 -1.18
CA LYS A 157 18.84 9.65 -1.56
C LYS A 157 19.05 9.26 -3.03
N ASN A 158 18.38 8.20 -3.46
CA ASN A 158 18.40 7.65 -4.82
C ASN A 158 17.04 7.05 -5.15
N ILE A 159 16.78 6.81 -6.44
CA ILE A 159 15.71 5.94 -6.92
C ILE A 159 16.19 4.48 -6.72
N PRO A 160 15.39 3.57 -6.14
CA PRO A 160 15.87 2.22 -5.85
C PRO A 160 16.09 1.41 -7.13
N GLU A 161 17.28 0.82 -7.33
CA GLU A 161 17.68 0.19 -8.60
C GLU A 161 16.77 -0.95 -9.09
N PHE A 162 16.09 -1.66 -8.18
CA PHE A 162 15.22 -2.79 -8.52
C PHE A 162 14.11 -2.40 -9.51
N VAL A 163 13.70 -1.13 -9.54
CA VAL A 163 12.66 -0.63 -10.47
C VAL A 163 13.07 -0.80 -11.94
N LEU A 164 14.37 -0.89 -12.23
CA LEU A 164 14.88 -1.14 -13.57
C LEU A 164 14.74 -2.62 -13.99
N GLU A 165 14.61 -3.53 -13.02
CA GLU A 165 14.45 -4.97 -13.21
C GLU A 165 12.98 -5.41 -13.35
N ILE A 166 12.02 -4.54 -13.01
CA ILE A 166 10.59 -4.85 -13.14
C ILE A 166 10.16 -4.70 -14.60
N GLU A 167 9.76 -5.81 -15.22
CA GLU A 167 9.49 -5.91 -16.66
C GLU A 167 8.36 -5.00 -17.14
N HIS A 168 7.31 -4.86 -16.33
CA HIS A 168 6.07 -4.20 -16.73
C HIS A 168 5.80 -2.89 -15.97
N LEU A 169 6.83 -2.30 -15.35
CA LEU A 169 6.69 -1.03 -14.65
C LEU A 169 6.41 0.08 -15.66
N ASN A 170 5.31 0.81 -15.48
CA ASN A 170 4.88 1.90 -16.36
C ASN A 170 5.20 3.26 -15.77
N GLU A 171 5.05 3.40 -14.45
CA GLU A 171 5.15 4.68 -13.78
C GLU A 171 5.89 4.58 -12.44
N ILE A 172 6.76 5.54 -12.21
CA ILE A 172 7.28 5.88 -10.90
C ILE A 172 6.69 7.22 -10.49
N ASP A 173 5.88 7.21 -9.45
CA ASP A 173 5.27 8.41 -8.90
C ASP A 173 6.08 8.90 -7.69
N MET A 174 6.65 10.09 -7.79
CA MET A 174 7.40 10.73 -6.71
C MET A 174 6.79 12.08 -6.32
N TRP A 175 5.46 12.21 -6.43
CA TRP A 175 4.78 13.44 -6.05
C TRP A 175 5.04 13.81 -4.58
N SER A 176 5.23 15.10 -4.34
CA SER A 176 5.59 15.67 -3.03
C SER A 176 6.92 15.15 -2.43
N SER A 177 7.73 14.44 -3.20
CA SER A 177 9.05 13.93 -2.76
C SER A 177 10.20 14.80 -3.23
N GLN A 178 11.30 14.73 -2.48
CA GLN A 178 12.57 15.36 -2.81
C GLN A 178 13.60 14.29 -3.18
N LEU A 179 14.33 14.48 -4.27
CA LEU A 179 15.36 13.55 -4.71
C LEU A 179 16.71 14.26 -4.76
N LYS A 180 17.69 13.74 -4.01
CA LYS A 180 19.05 14.29 -4.03
C LYS A 180 19.66 14.16 -5.43
N LYS A 181 20.21 15.25 -5.95
CA LYS A 181 20.85 15.25 -7.28
C LYS A 181 22.25 14.63 -7.24
N THR A 182 22.30 13.31 -7.21
CA THR A 182 23.55 12.52 -7.32
C THR A 182 23.78 12.06 -8.77
N SER A 183 25.01 11.66 -9.11
CA SER A 183 25.32 11.04 -10.41
C SER A 183 24.54 9.73 -10.62
N GLU A 184 24.37 8.96 -9.55
CA GLU A 184 23.60 7.71 -9.54
C GLU A 184 22.10 7.95 -9.78
N ALA A 185 21.48 8.88 -9.04
CA ALA A 185 20.08 9.23 -9.22
C ALA A 185 19.79 9.74 -10.65
N THR A 186 20.69 10.57 -11.20
CA THR A 186 20.57 11.08 -12.57
C THR A 186 20.68 9.95 -13.59
N LYS A 187 21.63 9.02 -13.40
CA LYS A 187 21.80 7.85 -14.27
C LYS A 187 20.56 6.95 -14.26
N ILE A 188 20.00 6.66 -13.09
CA ILE A 188 18.79 5.83 -12.97
C ILE A 188 17.61 6.53 -13.66
N PHE A 189 17.46 7.84 -13.45
CA PHE A 189 16.43 8.64 -14.10
C PHE A 189 16.51 8.57 -15.63
N ASP A 190 17.71 8.71 -16.21
CA ASP A 190 17.90 8.58 -17.66
C ASP A 190 17.58 7.17 -18.18
N LEU A 191 17.93 6.13 -17.41
CA LEU A 191 17.61 4.74 -17.76
C LEU A 191 16.11 4.46 -17.74
N LEU A 192 15.39 5.04 -16.77
CA LEU A 192 13.92 4.96 -16.70
C LEU A 192 13.28 5.60 -17.94
N GLN A 193 13.73 6.79 -18.31
CA GLN A 193 13.24 7.47 -19.51
C GLN A 193 13.51 6.68 -20.79
N LYS A 194 14.72 6.09 -20.93
CA LYS A 194 15.06 5.22 -22.07
C LYS A 194 14.19 3.97 -22.14
N LYS A 195 13.75 3.44 -21.00
CA LYS A 195 12.79 2.33 -20.90
C LYS A 195 11.34 2.76 -21.15
N GLY A 196 11.06 4.05 -21.35
CA GLY A 196 9.70 4.56 -21.51
C GLY A 196 8.90 4.62 -20.21
N ILE A 197 9.56 4.47 -19.06
CA ILE A 197 8.91 4.53 -17.74
C ILE A 197 8.65 5.99 -17.41
N LYS A 198 7.39 6.32 -17.16
CA LYS A 198 6.99 7.68 -16.78
C LYS A 198 7.46 7.97 -15.37
N VAL A 199 8.20 9.06 -15.19
CA VAL A 199 8.64 9.53 -13.87
C VAL A 199 7.91 10.83 -13.55
N LYS A 200 6.99 10.80 -12.57
CA LYS A 200 6.32 12.03 -12.12
C LYS A 200 7.25 12.81 -11.19
N LYS A 201 7.41 14.09 -11.53
CA LYS A 201 8.57 14.94 -11.20
C LYS A 201 8.82 15.06 -9.68
N PRO A 202 9.92 14.49 -9.15
CA PRO A 202 10.39 14.84 -7.83
C PRO A 202 10.95 16.27 -7.84
N LYS A 203 11.00 16.92 -6.69
CA LYS A 203 11.78 18.14 -6.51
C LYS A 203 13.25 17.76 -6.33
N TRP A 204 14.11 18.10 -7.30
CA TRP A 204 15.56 17.94 -7.14
C TRP A 204 16.08 18.85 -6.03
N ILE A 205 16.90 18.30 -5.14
CA ILE A 205 17.57 19.02 -4.05
C ILE A 205 19.07 18.74 -4.00
#